data_AF-A0A4Q9MIY6-F1
#
_entry.id   AF-A0A4Q9MIY6-F1
#
_cell.length_a   1.000
_cell.length_b   1.000
_cell.length_c   1.000
_cell.angle_alpha   90.00
_cell.angle_beta   90.00
_cell.angle_gamma   90.00
#
_symmetry.space_group_name_H-M   'P 1'
#
loop_
_entity.id
_entity.type
_entity.pdbx_description
1 polymer ?
#
loop_
_entity_poly.entity_id
_entity_poly.type
_entity_poly.pdbx_seq_one_letter_code
_entity_poly.pdbx_strand_id
1 'polypeptide(L)'
;MRRMPTFGRDRIRRFWHDVSSRKRLAARDYEAFLITIMPAFEGLLDLRDDLTVADLLFELANWHALAKLRLHTSVTLDIFRAATKHMYEAIHKFADDTC
;
A
#
# COMPACT_ATOMS: atom_id res chain seq x y z
N MET A 1 -11.58 -4.14 5.91
CA MET A 1 -10.63 -3.99 7.04
C MET A 1 -11.24 -4.06 8.46
N ARG A 2 -12.56 -4.19 8.67
CA ARG A 2 -13.15 -4.27 10.03
C ARG A 2 -12.63 -5.45 10.89
N ARG A 3 -12.20 -6.54 10.23
CA ARG A 3 -11.60 -7.73 10.84
C ARG A 3 -10.07 -7.66 10.96
N MET A 4 -9.43 -6.56 10.53
CA MET A 4 -7.97 -6.42 10.63
C MET A 4 -7.58 -6.40 12.11
N PRO A 5 -6.67 -7.29 12.56
CA PRO A 5 -6.20 -7.27 13.94
C PRO A 5 -5.43 -5.97 14.24
N THR A 6 -5.44 -5.55 15.50
CA THR A 6 -4.58 -4.47 15.96
C THR A 6 -3.12 -4.94 15.93
N PHE A 7 -2.20 -4.09 15.49
CA PHE A 7 -0.79 -4.44 15.35
C PHE A 7 0.12 -3.38 15.99
N GLY A 8 1.14 -3.86 16.72
CA GLY A 8 2.03 -3.03 17.52
C GLY A 8 1.32 -2.36 18.71
N ARG A 9 2.10 -1.73 19.60
CA ARG A 9 1.58 -0.92 20.70
C ARG A 9 1.01 0.39 20.13
N ASP A 10 -0.30 0.43 19.91
CA ASP A 10 -1.08 1.57 19.40
C ASP A 10 -0.77 2.07 17.97
N ARG A 11 0.01 1.33 17.19
CA ARG A 11 0.41 1.75 15.83
C ARG A 11 -0.72 1.53 14.82
N ILE A 12 -1.29 0.32 14.80
CA ILE A 12 -2.50 0.00 14.02
C ILE A 12 -3.65 -0.23 15.02
N ARG A 13 -4.57 0.73 15.07
CA ARG A 13 -5.78 0.66 15.90
C ARG A 13 -6.91 -0.03 15.15
N ARG A 14 -7.93 -0.47 15.89
CA ARG A 14 -9.14 -1.06 15.31
C ARG A 14 -9.83 -0.06 14.37
N PHE A 15 -10.10 -0.49 13.14
CA PHE A 15 -10.90 0.28 12.18
C PHE A 15 -12.38 0.18 12.54
N TRP A 16 -12.91 1.22 13.21
CA TRP A 16 -14.30 1.26 13.69
C TRP A 16 -15.31 1.56 12.59
N HIS A 17 -14.94 2.42 11.65
CA HIS A 17 -15.80 2.85 10.55
C HIS A 17 -15.53 2.03 9.30
N ASP A 18 -16.51 2.03 8.39
CA ASP A 18 -16.33 1.41 7.09
C ASP A 18 -15.26 2.16 6.29
N VAL A 19 -14.14 1.47 6.02
CA VAL A 19 -12.99 2.03 5.31
C VAL A 19 -13.36 2.37 3.87
N SER A 20 -14.23 1.59 3.22
CA SER A 20 -14.68 1.89 1.85
C SER A 20 -15.52 3.16 1.77
N SER A 21 -16.31 3.47 2.80
CA SER A 21 -17.15 4.67 2.83
C SER A 21 -16.35 5.99 2.89
N ARG A 22 -15.09 5.94 3.36
CA ARG A 22 -14.17 7.08 3.51
C ARG A 22 -14.75 8.30 4.27
N LYS A 23 -15.71 8.08 5.17
CA LYS A 23 -16.32 9.17 5.95
C LYS A 23 -15.52 9.44 7.21
N ARG A 24 -15.25 10.73 7.50
CA ARG A 24 -14.62 11.22 8.74
C ARG A 24 -13.23 10.62 9.01
N LEU A 25 -12.40 10.52 7.99
CA LEU A 25 -11.03 10.03 8.10
C LEU A 25 -10.06 11.17 8.46
N ALA A 26 -9.16 10.92 9.40
CA ALA A 26 -8.02 11.78 9.68
C ALA A 26 -6.77 11.29 8.90
N ALA A 27 -5.77 12.17 8.74
CA ALA A 27 -4.52 11.82 8.04
C ALA A 27 -3.83 10.55 8.59
N ARG A 28 -3.90 10.35 9.91
CA ARG A 28 -3.39 9.14 10.59
C ARG A 28 -4.05 7.83 10.12
N ASP A 29 -5.30 7.89 9.67
CA ASP A 29 -6.04 6.70 9.24
C ASP A 29 -5.55 6.25 7.87
N TYR A 30 -5.19 7.18 6.98
CA TYR A 30 -4.55 6.87 5.71
C TYR A 30 -3.19 6.18 5.89
N GLU A 31 -2.39 6.62 6.85
CA GLU A 31 -1.14 5.93 7.18
C GLU A 31 -1.39 4.50 7.66
N ALA A 32 -2.41 4.28 8.50
CA ALA A 32 -2.78 2.93 8.93
C ALA A 32 -3.28 2.05 7.77
N PHE A 33 -4.01 2.62 6.80
CA PHE A 33 -4.44 1.91 5.59
C PHE A 33 -3.24 1.47 4.76
N LEU A 34 -2.27 2.36 4.52
CA LEU A 34 -1.07 2.05 3.75
C LEU A 34 -0.24 0.93 4.41
N ILE A 35 -0.11 0.94 5.74
CA ILE A 35 0.64 -0.12 6.45
C ILE A 35 -0.08 -1.47 6.39
N THR A 36 -1.42 -1.46 6.31
CA THR A 36 -2.25 -2.69 6.33
C THR A 36 -2.77 -3.09 4.95
N ILE A 37 -2.28 -2.48 3.88
CA ILE A 37 -2.86 -2.65 2.55
C ILE A 37 -2.65 -4.08 2.01
N MET A 38 -1.46 -4.65 2.17
CA MET A 38 -1.15 -6.02 1.71
C MET A 38 -2.09 -7.08 2.30
N PRO A 39 -2.17 -7.28 3.63
CA PRO A 39 -3.05 -8.30 4.21
C PRO A 39 -4.56 -7.99 4.06
N ALA A 40 -4.92 -6.80 3.61
CA ALA A 40 -6.32 -6.46 3.35
C ALA A 40 -6.81 -6.94 1.98
N PHE A 41 -5.89 -7.14 1.03
CA PHE A 41 -6.19 -7.58 -0.33
C PHE A 41 -5.75 -9.02 -0.60
N GLU A 42 -4.91 -9.63 0.26
CA GLU A 42 -4.48 -11.02 0.12
C GLU A 42 -5.66 -12.00 0.06
N GLY A 43 -5.76 -12.75 -1.05
CA GLY A 43 -6.82 -13.73 -1.29
C GLY A 43 -8.21 -13.12 -1.44
N LEU A 44 -8.30 -11.81 -1.75
CA LEU A 44 -9.57 -11.13 -1.98
C LEU A 44 -10.08 -11.36 -3.40
N LEU A 45 -9.17 -11.53 -4.36
CA LEU A 45 -9.47 -11.69 -5.79
C LEU A 45 -9.15 -13.12 -6.27
N ASP A 46 -9.55 -13.43 -7.49
CA ASP A 46 -9.11 -14.65 -8.16
C ASP A 46 -7.60 -14.65 -8.32
N LEU A 47 -6.97 -15.82 -8.23
CA LEU A 47 -5.52 -15.98 -8.09
C LEU A 47 -4.69 -15.15 -9.09
N ARG A 48 -5.15 -15.06 -10.34
CA ARG A 48 -4.45 -14.29 -11.38
C ARG A 48 -4.40 -12.81 -11.03
N ASP A 49 -5.53 -12.23 -10.67
CA ASP A 49 -5.66 -10.79 -10.45
C ASP A 49 -5.18 -10.42 -9.05
N ASP A 50 -5.30 -11.33 -8.07
CA ASP A 50 -4.77 -11.18 -6.71
C ASP A 50 -3.25 -10.97 -6.72
N LEU A 51 -2.52 -11.73 -7.54
CA LEU A 51 -1.07 -11.59 -7.68
C LEU A 51 -0.69 -10.24 -8.34
N THR A 52 -1.37 -9.85 -9.42
CA THR A 52 -1.06 -8.56 -10.08
C THR A 52 -1.40 -7.38 -9.17
N VAL A 53 -2.49 -7.46 -8.40
CA VAL A 53 -2.84 -6.44 -7.41
C VAL A 53 -1.84 -6.42 -6.25
N ALA A 54 -1.40 -7.59 -5.76
CA ALA A 54 -0.39 -7.66 -4.70
C ALA A 54 0.95 -7.04 -5.13
N ASP A 55 1.42 -7.34 -6.35
CA ASP A 55 2.62 -6.71 -6.94
C ASP A 55 2.48 -5.18 -6.98
N LEU A 56 1.35 -4.69 -7.50
CA LEU A 56 1.07 -3.25 -7.58
C LEU A 56 1.06 -2.58 -6.20
N LEU A 57 0.35 -3.17 -5.24
CA LEU A 57 0.24 -2.63 -3.89
C LEU A 57 1.59 -2.61 -3.19
N PHE A 58 2.42 -3.61 -3.42
CA PHE A 58 3.79 -3.66 -2.89
C PHE A 58 4.63 -2.50 -3.45
N GLU A 59 4.66 -2.32 -4.78
CA GLU A 59 5.47 -1.26 -5.39
C GLU A 59 5.01 0.14 -4.98
N LEU A 60 3.70 0.38 -4.89
CA LEU A 60 3.15 1.64 -4.39
C LEU A 60 3.53 1.89 -2.92
N ALA A 61 3.46 0.85 -2.07
CA ALA A 61 3.84 0.96 -0.67
C ALA A 61 5.35 1.21 -0.50
N ASN A 62 6.19 0.53 -1.28
CA ASN A 62 7.64 0.70 -1.32
C ASN A 62 8.01 2.12 -1.76
N TRP A 63 7.44 2.59 -2.87
CA TRP A 63 7.63 3.94 -3.38
C TRP A 63 7.23 5.00 -2.33
N HIS A 64 6.06 4.85 -1.72
CA HIS A 64 5.59 5.78 -0.69
C HIS A 64 6.49 5.77 0.56
N ALA A 65 6.96 4.60 1.00
CA ALA A 65 7.87 4.49 2.14
C ALA A 65 9.21 5.22 1.88
N LEU A 66 9.76 5.07 0.67
CA LEU A 66 10.97 5.78 0.24
C LEU A 66 10.75 7.29 0.15
N ALA A 67 9.60 7.73 -0.40
CA ALA A 67 9.24 9.15 -0.46
C ALA A 67 9.05 9.78 0.94
N LYS A 68 8.64 8.99 1.93
CA LYS A 68 8.41 9.45 3.31
C LYS A 68 9.70 9.54 4.15
N LEU A 69 10.84 9.08 3.63
CA LEU A 69 12.11 9.17 4.36
C LEU A 69 12.41 10.63 4.71
N ARG A 70 12.72 10.87 5.99
CA ARG A 70 13.05 12.23 6.47
C ARG A 70 14.46 12.68 6.11
N LEU A 71 15.29 11.75 5.61
CA LEU A 71 16.66 11.99 5.19
C LEU A 71 16.91 11.27 3.86
N HIS A 72 17.21 12.05 2.83
CA HIS A 72 17.63 11.53 1.54
C HIS A 72 19.14 11.69 1.36
N THR A 73 19.81 10.58 1.08
CA THR A 73 21.18 10.51 0.58
C THR A 73 21.16 10.23 -0.93
N SER A 74 22.30 10.39 -1.60
CA SER A 74 22.46 10.01 -3.02
C SER A 74 21.98 8.57 -3.28
N VAL A 75 22.39 7.63 -2.42
CA VAL A 75 21.97 6.22 -2.50
C VAL A 75 20.46 6.07 -2.41
N THR A 76 19.81 6.70 -1.43
CA THR A 76 18.35 6.59 -1.29
C THR A 76 17.60 7.26 -2.45
N LEU A 77 18.16 8.31 -3.07
CA LEU A 77 17.57 8.95 -4.25
C LEU A 77 17.67 8.05 -5.47
N ASP A 78 18.77 7.32 -5.64
CA ASP A 78 18.92 6.36 -6.73
C ASP A 78 17.96 5.17 -6.55
N ILE A 79 17.81 4.67 -5.33
CA ILE A 79 16.78 3.67 -4.98
C ILE A 79 15.38 4.22 -5.27
N PHE A 80 15.08 5.46 -4.89
CA PHE A 80 13.77 6.05 -5.11
C PHE A 80 13.44 6.22 -6.61
N ARG A 81 14.44 6.56 -7.43
CA ARG A 81 14.29 6.60 -8.90
C ARG A 81 14.02 5.21 -9.48
N ALA A 82 14.71 4.18 -9.00
CA ALA A 82 14.48 2.80 -9.42
C ALA A 82 13.07 2.33 -9.02
N ALA A 83 12.68 2.54 -7.76
CA ALA A 83 11.34 2.23 -7.26
C ALA A 83 10.24 2.97 -8.02
N THR A 84 10.50 4.21 -8.45
CA THR A 84 9.55 4.96 -9.30
C THR A 84 9.33 4.25 -10.64
N LYS A 85 10.36 3.69 -11.27
CA LYS A 85 10.21 2.92 -12.52
C LYS A 85 9.40 1.64 -12.30
N HIS A 86 9.73 0.88 -11.26
CA HIS A 86 9.00 -0.36 -10.91
C HIS A 86 7.54 -0.08 -10.60
N MET A 87 7.24 1.00 -9.88
CA MET A 87 5.87 1.45 -9.64
C MET A 87 5.12 1.73 -10.94
N TYR A 88 5.73 2.44 -11.90
CA TYR A 88 5.09 2.68 -13.19
C TYR A 88 4.87 1.38 -13.98
N GLU A 89 5.85 0.49 -14.02
CA GLU A 89 5.73 -0.82 -14.67
C GLU A 89 4.59 -1.65 -14.07
N ALA A 90 4.46 -1.66 -12.73
CA ALA A 90 3.38 -2.35 -12.04
C ALA A 90 2.00 -1.73 -12.33
N ILE A 91 1.91 -0.39 -12.42
CA ILE A 91 0.67 0.31 -12.82
C ILE A 91 0.27 -0.08 -14.25
N HIS A 92 1.23 -0.11 -15.17
CA HIS A 92 0.97 -0.52 -16.56
C HIS A 92 0.52 -1.99 -16.62
N LYS A 93 1.24 -2.90 -15.97
CA LYS A 93 0.88 -4.31 -15.87
C LYS A 93 -0.53 -4.51 -15.30
N PHE A 94 -0.87 -3.80 -14.22
CA PHE A 94 -2.22 -3.84 -13.67
C PHE A 94 -3.27 -3.40 -14.71
N ALA A 95 -3.05 -2.28 -15.38
CA ALA A 95 -3.99 -1.76 -16.37
C ALA A 95 -4.18 -2.68 -17.58
N ASP A 96 -3.14 -3.40 -17.99
CA ASP A 96 -3.16 -4.29 -19.15
C ASP A 96 -3.69 -5.70 -18.82
N ASP A 97 -3.36 -6.22 -17.62
CA ASP A 97 -3.59 -7.63 -17.27
C ASP A 97 -4.81 -7.88 -16.37
N THR A 98 -5.22 -6.91 -15.53
CA THR A 98 -6.38 -7.08 -14.63
C THR A 98 -7.70 -6.71 -15.32
N CYS A 99 -8.74 -7.53 -15.11
CA CYS A 99 -10.05 -7.47 -15.81
C CYS A 99 -11.22 -7.34 -14.82
#